data_AF-A0AAW0EYX0-F1
#
_entry.id   AF-A0AAW0EYX0-F1
#
_cell.length_a   1.000
_cell.length_b   1.000
_cell.length_c   1.000
_cell.angle_alpha   90.00
_cell.angle_beta   90.00
_cell.angle_gamma   90.00
#
_symmetry.space_group_name_H-M   'P 1'
#
loop_
_entity.id
_entity.type
_entity.pdbx_description
1 polymer ?
#
loop_
_entity_poly.entity_id
_entity_poly.type
_entity_poly.pdbx_seq_one_letter_code
_entity_poly.pdbx_strand_id
1 'polypeptide(L)'
;MFRRSVALHRVSPFSLYQKHLGKSGVLKGLANPNLKSSRMYHQLTSPEKRILEKRALRLSYPALDAYNRLQKQCAHQFQHLPLKQRQRKVAQLWAELKEKKNAAKLRKTPTAAKRKIATAAKTAKTKRTSPKRRSRSVAASKSTRKAASGRRVKRGAAKKAKK
;
A
#
# COMPACT_ATOMS: atom_id res chain seq x y z
N MET A 1 12.27 -3.06 33.83
CA MET A 1 11.30 -2.27 33.04
C MET A 1 10.96 -2.99 31.73
N PHE A 2 9.93 -3.83 31.69
CA PHE A 2 9.53 -4.54 30.47
C PHE A 2 8.56 -3.69 29.63
N ARG A 3 9.11 -2.85 28.75
CA ARG A 3 8.34 -2.20 27.67
C ARG A 3 8.01 -3.22 26.58
N ARG A 4 7.13 -4.17 26.86
CA ARG A 4 6.58 -5.08 25.85
C ARG A 4 5.12 -4.71 25.56
N SER A 5 4.91 -3.56 24.94
CA SER A 5 3.73 -3.38 24.10
C SER A 5 3.92 -4.23 22.85
N VAL A 6 3.77 -5.55 22.97
CA VAL A 6 3.65 -6.42 21.79
C VAL A 6 2.32 -6.02 21.18
N ALA A 7 2.36 -5.16 20.16
CA ALA A 7 1.18 -4.93 19.34
C ALA A 7 0.73 -6.29 18.82
N LEU A 8 -0.45 -6.74 19.23
CA LEU A 8 -1.01 -8.04 18.83
C LEU A 8 -1.37 -7.99 17.35
N HIS A 9 -0.38 -8.25 16.49
CA HIS A 9 -0.61 -8.43 15.07
C HIS A 9 -1.10 -9.86 14.82
N ARG A 10 -2.16 -10.01 14.01
CA ARG A 10 -2.61 -11.34 13.56
C ARG A 10 -1.54 -12.05 12.71
N VAL A 11 -0.76 -11.26 11.97
CA VAL A 11 0.34 -11.75 11.14
C VAL A 11 1.60 -11.01 11.56
N SER A 12 2.65 -11.74 11.93
CA SER A 12 3.91 -11.10 12.31
C SER A 12 4.53 -10.38 11.09
N PRO A 13 5.22 -9.25 11.30
CA PRO A 13 5.94 -8.58 10.22
C PRO A 13 6.94 -9.52 9.50
N PHE A 14 7.54 -10.45 10.26
CA PHE A 14 8.39 -11.51 9.72
C PHE A 14 7.65 -12.44 8.75
N SER A 15 6.43 -12.87 9.08
CA SER A 15 5.65 -13.75 8.19
C SER A 15 5.32 -13.07 6.86
N LEU A 16 5.05 -11.76 6.89
CA LEU A 16 4.83 -10.97 5.66
C LEU A 16 6.10 -10.87 4.82
N TYR A 17 7.24 -10.67 5.47
CA TYR A 17 8.53 -10.65 4.81
C TYR A 17 8.87 -12.01 4.16
N GLN A 18 8.67 -13.11 4.89
CA GLN A 18 8.89 -14.46 4.36
C GLN A 18 7.97 -14.76 3.17
N LYS A 19 6.68 -14.36 3.24
CA LYS A 19 5.75 -14.47 2.11
C LYS A 19 6.23 -13.66 0.91
N HIS A 20 6.78 -12.47 1.13
CA HIS A 20 7.36 -11.65 0.07
C HIS A 20 8.58 -12.34 -0.58
N LEU A 21 9.49 -12.90 0.22
CA LEU A 21 10.64 -13.64 -0.28
C LEU A 21 10.27 -14.92 -1.04
N GLY A 22 9.19 -15.60 -0.63
CA GLY A 22 8.64 -16.72 -1.38
C GLY A 22 8.12 -16.32 -2.75
N LYS A 23 7.43 -15.16 -2.83
CA LYS A 23 6.94 -14.60 -4.10
C LYS A 23 8.07 -14.14 -5.03
N SER A 24 9.12 -13.55 -4.48
CA SER A 24 10.29 -13.12 -5.27
C SER A 24 11.18 -14.29 -5.70
N GLY A 25 10.92 -15.51 -5.23
CA GLY A 25 11.69 -16.70 -5.58
C GLY A 25 13.05 -16.81 -4.87
N VAL A 26 13.40 -15.85 -3.99
CA VAL A 26 14.70 -15.81 -3.27
C VAL A 26 14.91 -17.04 -2.37
N LEU A 27 13.82 -17.68 -1.96
CA LEU A 27 13.84 -18.87 -1.11
C LEU A 27 13.77 -20.20 -1.87
N LYS A 28 13.61 -20.18 -3.21
CA LYS A 28 13.49 -21.42 -4.01
C LYS A 28 14.84 -22.13 -4.08
N GLY A 29 14.83 -23.47 -3.97
CA GLY A 29 16.02 -24.30 -4.10
C GLY A 29 17.00 -24.26 -2.92
N LEU A 30 16.64 -23.60 -1.81
CA LEU A 30 17.46 -23.59 -0.59
C LEU A 30 17.09 -24.76 0.32
N ALA A 31 18.09 -25.42 0.91
CA ALA A 31 17.87 -26.48 1.89
C ALA A 31 17.14 -25.97 3.15
N ASN A 32 17.45 -24.75 3.61
CA ASN A 32 16.89 -24.17 4.84
C ASN A 32 16.36 -22.74 4.63
N PRO A 33 15.18 -22.56 4.00
CA PRO A 33 14.62 -21.24 3.67
C PRO A 33 14.21 -20.45 4.92
N ASN A 34 13.80 -21.12 6.00
CA ASN A 34 13.39 -20.47 7.26
C ASN A 34 14.58 -19.80 7.96
N LEU A 35 15.71 -20.50 8.07
CA LEU A 35 16.92 -19.97 8.70
C LEU A 35 17.45 -18.75 7.93
N LYS A 36 17.51 -18.86 6.59
CA LYS A 36 17.98 -17.77 5.74
C LYS A 36 17.06 -16.56 5.78
N SER A 37 15.74 -16.76 5.68
CA SER A 37 14.77 -15.66 5.77
C SER A 37 14.80 -14.96 7.13
N SER A 38 14.98 -15.70 8.23
CA SER A 38 15.19 -15.11 9.56
C SER A 38 16.44 -14.23 9.61
N ARG A 39 17.60 -14.73 9.15
CA ARG A 39 18.85 -13.95 9.09
C ARG A 39 18.69 -12.67 8.27
N MET A 40 18.09 -12.78 7.08
CA MET A 40 17.85 -11.62 6.21
C MET A 40 16.89 -10.61 6.87
N TYR A 41 15.86 -11.08 7.57
CA TYR A 41 14.94 -10.20 8.30
C TYR A 41 15.63 -9.43 9.43
N HIS A 42 16.53 -10.09 10.16
CA HIS A 42 17.30 -9.42 11.21
C HIS A 42 18.26 -8.37 10.64
N GLN A 43 18.81 -8.60 9.45
CA GLN A 43 19.67 -7.67 8.71
C GLN A 43 18.92 -6.47 8.09
N LEU A 44 17.59 -6.50 7.99
CA LEU A 44 16.82 -5.36 7.47
C LEU A 44 17.06 -4.11 8.30
N THR A 45 17.09 -2.98 7.60
CA THR A 45 17.21 -1.66 8.20
C THR A 45 15.94 -1.32 9.00
N SER A 46 16.09 -0.48 10.03
CA SER A 46 14.96 0.02 10.82
C SER A 46 13.80 0.61 10.00
N PRO A 47 14.02 1.42 8.94
CA PRO A 47 12.90 1.91 8.11
C PRO A 47 12.15 0.80 7.38
N GLU A 48 12.83 -0.23 6.88
CA GLU A 48 12.19 -1.36 6.20
C GLU A 48 11.33 -2.19 7.17
N LYS A 49 11.84 -2.45 8.37
CA LYS A 49 11.09 -3.10 9.45
C LYS A 49 9.82 -2.31 9.79
N ARG A 50 9.91 -0.98 9.91
CA ARG A 50 8.74 -0.11 10.14
C ARG A 50 7.69 -0.20 9.03
N ILE A 51 8.10 -0.36 7.77
CA ILE A 51 7.15 -0.53 6.66
C ILE A 51 6.41 -1.86 6.80
N LEU A 52 7.11 -2.94 7.14
CA LEU A 52 6.51 -4.25 7.37
C LEU A 52 5.55 -4.25 8.57
N GLU A 53 5.91 -3.56 9.65
CA GLU A 53 5.04 -3.34 10.81
C GLU A 53 3.77 -2.57 10.44
N LYS A 54 3.89 -1.47 9.68
CA LYS A 54 2.73 -0.73 9.16
C LYS A 54 1.82 -1.61 8.30
N ARG A 55 2.40 -2.49 7.47
CA ARG A 55 1.63 -3.45 6.66
C ARG A 55 0.95 -4.50 7.54
N ALA A 56 1.65 -5.03 8.55
CA ALA A 56 1.09 -5.98 9.52
C ALA A 56 -0.07 -5.36 10.31
N LEU A 57 0.04 -4.09 10.70
CA LEU A 57 -1.04 -3.33 11.32
C LEU A 57 -2.26 -3.21 10.42
N ARG A 58 -2.09 -2.91 9.13
CA ARG A 58 -3.22 -2.82 8.18
C ARG A 58 -3.92 -4.17 7.94
N LEU A 59 -3.16 -5.26 8.00
CA LEU A 59 -3.68 -6.62 7.86
C LEU A 59 -4.27 -7.18 9.16
N SER A 60 -4.19 -6.44 10.27
CA SER A 60 -4.96 -6.76 11.46
C SER A 60 -6.46 -6.69 11.14
N TYR A 61 -7.27 -7.46 11.88
CA TYR A 61 -8.71 -7.53 11.64
C TYR A 61 -9.41 -6.67 12.71
N PRO A 62 -9.56 -5.34 12.50
CA PRO A 62 -10.14 -4.45 13.49
C PRO A 62 -11.57 -4.87 13.87
N ALA A 63 -12.29 -5.51 12.95
CA ALA A 63 -13.61 -6.07 13.21
C ALA A 63 -13.59 -7.23 14.22
N LEU A 64 -12.55 -8.08 14.23
CA LEU A 64 -12.44 -9.18 15.18
C LEU A 64 -12.02 -8.67 16.55
N ASP A 65 -11.09 -7.71 16.62
CA ASP A 65 -10.71 -7.10 17.89
C ASP A 65 -11.91 -6.37 18.53
N ALA A 66 -12.68 -5.62 17.74
CA ALA A 66 -13.91 -5.02 18.20
C ALA A 66 -14.96 -6.05 18.68
N TYR A 67 -15.08 -7.19 17.99
CA TYR A 67 -15.95 -8.29 18.43
C TYR A 67 -15.47 -8.92 19.74
N ASN A 68 -14.17 -9.16 19.90
CA ASN A 68 -13.60 -9.70 21.14
C ASN A 68 -13.77 -8.74 22.32
N ARG A 69 -13.66 -7.43 22.08
CA ARG A 69 -13.95 -6.41 23.09
C ARG A 69 -15.42 -6.44 23.50
N LEU A 70 -16.34 -6.56 22.55
CA LEU A 70 -17.77 -6.72 22.83
C LEU A 70 -18.03 -7.98 23.67
N GLN A 71 -17.42 -9.11 23.31
CA GLN A 71 -17.53 -10.35 24.09
C GLN A 71 -17.10 -10.16 25.55
N LYS A 72 -15.99 -9.45 25.80
CA LYS A 72 -15.52 -9.16 27.16
C LYS A 72 -16.49 -8.28 27.93
N GLN A 73 -17.03 -7.24 27.30
CA GLN A 73 -18.01 -6.35 27.91
C GLN A 73 -19.31 -7.08 28.27
N CYS A 74 -19.79 -7.96 27.39
CA CYS A 74 -21.00 -8.74 27.60
C CYS A 74 -20.79 -10.01 28.45
N ALA A 75 -19.55 -10.36 28.80
CA ALA A 75 -19.25 -11.61 29.50
C ALA A 75 -19.99 -11.72 30.84
N HIS A 76 -20.14 -10.60 31.55
CA HIS A 76 -20.83 -10.51 32.84
C HIS A 76 -22.35 -10.63 32.69
N GLN A 77 -22.92 -10.10 31.62
CA GLN A 77 -24.38 -10.05 31.42
C GLN A 77 -24.98 -11.45 31.16
N PHE A 78 -24.21 -12.36 30.57
CA PHE A 78 -24.69 -13.69 30.19
C PHE A 78 -24.19 -14.82 31.07
N GLN A 79 -23.71 -14.52 32.29
CA GLN A 79 -23.17 -15.53 33.20
C GLN A 79 -24.16 -16.64 33.60
N HIS A 80 -25.47 -16.36 33.53
CA HIS A 80 -26.53 -17.32 33.82
C HIS A 80 -26.79 -18.32 32.67
N LEU A 81 -26.30 -18.05 31.45
CA LEU A 81 -26.55 -18.90 30.28
C LEU A 81 -25.42 -19.92 30.07
N PRO A 82 -25.67 -21.08 29.42
CA PRO A 82 -24.62 -21.96 28.92
C PRO A 82 -23.75 -21.28 27.85
N LEU A 83 -22.46 -21.64 27.77
CA LEU A 83 -21.47 -20.99 26.89
C LEU A 83 -21.91 -20.88 25.42
N LYS A 84 -22.51 -21.96 24.86
CA LYS A 84 -23.02 -21.96 23.48
C LYS A 84 -24.09 -20.89 23.26
N GLN A 85 -24.99 -20.70 24.23
CA GLN A 85 -26.04 -19.68 24.14
C GLN A 85 -25.46 -18.27 24.30
N ARG A 86 -24.44 -18.08 25.16
CA ARG A 86 -23.72 -16.79 25.28
C ARG A 86 -23.13 -16.36 23.95
N GLN A 87 -22.43 -17.27 23.27
CA GLN A 87 -21.81 -16.98 21.97
C GLN A 87 -22.86 -16.58 20.93
N ARG A 88 -24.01 -17.26 20.89
CA ARG A 88 -25.12 -16.91 19.99
C ARG A 88 -25.67 -15.51 20.29
N LYS A 89 -25.91 -15.17 21.55
CA LYS A 89 -26.41 -13.84 21.94
C LYS A 89 -25.42 -12.73 21.59
N VAL A 90 -24.13 -12.92 21.85
CA VAL A 90 -23.12 -11.94 21.46
C VAL A 90 -23.00 -11.82 19.93
N ALA A 91 -23.13 -12.91 19.19
CA ALA A 91 -23.16 -12.87 17.72
C ALA A 91 -24.37 -12.08 17.18
N GLN A 92 -25.55 -12.25 17.79
CA GLN A 92 -26.75 -11.46 17.45
C GLN A 92 -26.54 -9.97 17.70
N LEU A 93 -26.07 -9.59 18.91
CA LEU A 93 -25.78 -8.20 19.25
C LEU A 93 -24.76 -7.58 18.29
N TRP A 94 -23.74 -8.33 17.90
CA TRP A 94 -22.75 -7.86 16.94
C TRP A 94 -23.35 -7.63 15.54
N ALA A 95 -24.25 -8.50 15.08
CA ALA A 95 -24.96 -8.33 13.82
C ALA A 95 -25.84 -7.07 13.84
N GLU A 96 -26.63 -6.88 14.90
CA GLU A 96 -27.47 -5.69 15.07
C GLU A 96 -26.64 -4.39 15.09
N LEU A 97 -25.50 -4.38 15.78
CA LEU A 97 -24.60 -3.24 15.80
C LEU A 97 -23.99 -2.94 14.42
N LYS A 98 -23.69 -3.98 13.63
CA LYS A 98 -23.21 -3.81 12.26
C LYS A 98 -24.28 -3.22 11.36
N GLU A 99 -25.51 -3.72 11.44
CA GLU A 99 -26.64 -3.20 10.67
C GLU A 99 -26.92 -1.74 11.02
N LYS A 100 -27.00 -1.40 12.30
CA LYS A 100 -27.16 -0.02 12.78
C LYS A 100 -26.05 0.91 12.28
N LYS A 101 -24.78 0.48 12.35
CA LYS A 101 -23.64 1.26 11.83
C LYS A 101 -23.67 1.44 10.31
N ASN A 102 -24.07 0.41 9.57
CA ASN A 102 -24.16 0.49 8.11
C ASN A 102 -25.33 1.38 7.67
N ALA A 103 -26.47 1.28 8.34
CA ALA A 103 -27.64 2.15 8.14
C ALA A 103 -27.29 3.63 8.41
N ALA A 104 -26.50 3.91 9.45
CA ALA A 104 -26.06 5.27 9.77
C ALA A 104 -25.08 5.86 8.73
N LYS A 105 -24.27 5.03 8.06
CA LYS A 105 -23.35 5.48 7.00
C LYS A 105 -24.07 5.82 5.70
N LEU A 106 -25.13 5.07 5.36
CA LEU A 106 -25.94 5.29 4.15
C LEU A 106 -26.78 6.58 4.22
N ARG A 107 -27.07 7.09 5.43
CA ARG A 107 -27.83 8.33 5.62
C ARG A 107 -27.00 9.62 5.48
N LYS A 108 -25.67 9.55 5.30
CA LYS A 108 -24.78 10.74 5.29
C LYS A 108 -24.43 11.30 3.91
N THR A 109 -25.03 10.83 2.82
CA THR A 109 -24.92 11.52 1.52
C THR A 109 -26.09 12.47 1.33
N PRO A 110 -25.92 13.80 1.50
CA PRO A 110 -26.95 14.75 1.10
C PRO A 110 -27.10 14.66 -0.42
N THR A 111 -28.24 14.11 -0.85
CA THR A 111 -28.65 13.94 -2.25
C THR A 111 -28.80 15.27 -3.01
N ALA A 112 -28.74 16.41 -2.31
CA ALA A 112 -28.85 17.75 -2.88
C ALA A 112 -27.63 18.19 -3.73
N ALA A 113 -26.43 17.66 -3.51
CA ALA A 113 -25.23 18.10 -4.22
C ALA A 113 -25.08 17.51 -5.65
N LYS A 114 -25.74 16.38 -5.95
CA LYS A 114 -25.64 15.72 -7.27
C LYS A 114 -26.53 16.36 -8.34
N ARG A 115 -27.56 17.14 -7.96
CA ARG A 115 -28.50 17.75 -8.91
C ARG A 115 -27.98 19.02 -9.59
N LYS A 116 -26.97 19.70 -9.05
CA LYS A 116 -26.44 20.95 -9.64
C LYS A 116 -25.34 20.75 -10.69
N ILE A 117 -24.75 19.56 -10.80
CA ILE A 117 -23.66 19.28 -11.76
C ILE A 117 -24.22 18.80 -13.12
N ALA A 118 -25.41 18.19 -13.14
CA ALA A 118 -26.02 17.67 -14.36
C ALA A 118 -26.58 18.77 -15.30
N THR A 119 -26.87 19.97 -14.78
CA THR A 119 -27.40 21.08 -15.59
C THR A 119 -26.30 21.93 -16.25
N ALA A 120 -25.07 21.96 -15.69
CA ALA A 120 -23.95 22.72 -16.29
C ALA A 120 -23.27 21.99 -17.47
N ALA A 121 -23.39 20.66 -17.56
CA ALA A 121 -22.74 19.87 -18.62
C ALA A 121 -23.51 19.84 -19.95
N LYS A 122 -24.78 20.28 -19.98
CA LYS A 122 -25.62 20.25 -21.19
C LYS A 122 -25.50 21.49 -22.08
N THR A 123 -24.99 22.62 -21.57
CA THR A 123 -24.85 23.87 -22.34
C THR A 123 -23.52 23.98 -23.10
N ALA A 124 -22.56 23.07 -22.89
CA ALA A 124 -21.23 23.14 -23.50
C ALA A 124 -21.05 22.36 -24.82
N LYS A 125 -22.10 21.71 -25.36
CA LYS A 125 -21.98 20.80 -26.52
C LYS A 125 -22.33 21.41 -27.89
N THR A 126 -22.61 22.70 -27.98
CA THR A 126 -23.02 23.32 -29.25
C THR A 126 -22.10 24.47 -29.64
N LYS A 127 -20.87 24.16 -30.08
CA LYS A 127 -20.01 25.01 -30.96
C LYS A 127 -18.70 24.27 -31.28
N ARG A 128 -18.76 23.27 -32.16
CA ARG A 128 -17.60 22.81 -32.94
C ARG A 128 -18.01 22.71 -34.40
N THR A 129 -17.75 23.78 -35.14
CA THR A 129 -17.66 23.78 -36.61
C THR A 129 -16.21 24.09 -36.97
N SER A 130 -15.48 23.06 -37.37
CA SER A 130 -14.30 23.12 -38.25
C SER A 130 -14.75 22.44 -39.55
N PRO A 131 -14.29 22.80 -40.78
CA PRO A 131 -12.84 22.75 -41.10
C PRO A 131 -12.36 23.63 -42.30
N LYS A 132 -11.04 23.85 -42.48
CA LYS A 132 -10.42 23.71 -43.82
C LYS A 132 -8.90 23.56 -43.77
N ARG A 133 -8.44 22.48 -44.42
CA ARG A 133 -7.04 22.17 -44.79
C ARG A 133 -6.46 23.27 -45.69
N ARG A 134 -5.17 23.57 -45.50
CA ARG A 134 -4.25 23.82 -46.63
C ARG A 134 -2.81 23.53 -46.20
N SER A 135 -2.28 22.48 -46.79
CA SER A 135 -0.86 22.11 -46.84
C SER A 135 -0.08 23.15 -47.63
N ARG A 136 1.10 23.55 -47.14
CA ARG A 136 2.20 24.00 -47.99
C ARG A 136 3.54 23.83 -47.29
N SER A 137 4.30 22.87 -47.80
CA SER A 137 5.72 22.65 -47.59
C SER A 137 6.55 23.78 -48.21
N VAL A 138 7.47 24.39 -47.47
CA VAL A 138 8.64 25.08 -48.05
C VAL A 138 9.83 25.04 -47.07
N ALA A 139 10.89 24.39 -47.55
CA ALA A 139 12.34 24.66 -47.41
C ALA A 139 12.97 25.03 -46.04
N ALA A 140 13.92 24.16 -45.66
CA ALA A 140 15.32 24.46 -45.37
C ALA A 140 15.69 25.76 -44.63
N SER A 141 16.26 25.60 -43.44
CA SER A 141 17.51 26.29 -43.10
C SER A 141 18.34 25.47 -42.11
N LYS A 142 19.53 25.09 -42.59
CA LYS A 142 20.65 24.64 -41.76
C LYS A 142 21.09 25.83 -40.90
N SER A 143 21.21 25.64 -39.58
CA SER A 143 21.97 26.57 -38.73
C SER A 143 23.02 25.80 -37.93
N THR A 144 24.23 26.13 -38.33
CA THR A 144 25.59 25.93 -37.85
C THR A 144 25.86 25.59 -36.37
N ARG A 145 26.88 24.75 -36.24
CA ARG A 145 27.69 24.33 -35.09
C ARG A 145 28.32 25.50 -34.30
N LYS A 146 28.46 25.32 -32.98
CA LYS A 146 29.53 25.91 -32.15
C LYS A 146 29.83 24.94 -30.99
N ALA A 147 30.77 24.01 -31.16
CA ALA A 147 32.19 24.10 -30.78
C ALA A 147 32.44 23.90 -29.27
N ALA A 148 32.68 22.64 -28.86
CA ALA A 148 33.39 22.30 -27.62
C ALA A 148 33.96 20.87 -27.70
N SER A 149 35.25 20.73 -28.03
CA SER A 149 36.17 19.71 -27.48
C SER A 149 37.49 19.77 -28.25
N GLY A 150 38.37 20.64 -27.76
CA GLY A 150 39.76 20.72 -28.21
C GLY A 150 40.60 19.59 -27.60
N ARG A 151 41.33 18.91 -28.49
CA ARG A 151 42.72 18.43 -28.34
C ARG A 151 43.06 17.36 -27.28
N ARG A 152 43.02 16.14 -27.80
CA ARG A 152 44.05 15.07 -27.70
C ARG A 152 45.49 15.59 -27.80
N VAL A 153 46.37 15.19 -26.87
CA VAL A 153 47.81 14.97 -27.14
C VAL A 153 48.27 13.69 -26.42
N LYS A 154 48.73 12.72 -27.21
CA LYS A 154 49.52 11.55 -26.80
C LYS A 154 50.98 11.98 -26.57
N ARG A 155 51.63 11.44 -25.54
CA ARG A 155 53.08 11.21 -25.35
C ARG A 155 53.21 10.60 -23.95
N GLY A 156 53.96 9.55 -23.62
CA GLY A 156 54.93 8.71 -24.28
C GLY A 156 55.51 7.80 -23.17
N ALA A 157 55.92 6.58 -23.52
CA ALA A 157 56.48 5.58 -22.62
C ALA A 157 57.84 6.00 -22.00
N ALA A 158 58.18 5.49 -20.80
CA ALA A 158 59.54 5.00 -20.47
C ALA A 158 59.61 4.32 -19.09
N LYS A 159 60.27 3.15 -19.09
CA LYS A 159 60.67 2.29 -17.97
C LYS A 159 61.70 2.97 -17.05
N LYS A 160 61.79 2.54 -15.78
CA LYS A 160 63.01 2.30 -14.95
C LYS A 160 62.54 1.72 -13.59
N ALA A 161 62.69 0.43 -13.32
CA ALA A 161 63.89 -0.25 -12.78
C ALA A 161 64.35 0.30 -11.41
N LYS A 162 64.03 -0.42 -10.34
CA LYS A 162 64.62 -0.40 -8.98
C LYS A 162 64.09 -1.63 -8.25
N LYS A 163 64.85 -2.41 -7.50
CA LYS A 163 66.28 -2.68 -7.39
C LYS A 163 66.37 -4.03 -6.67
#